data_AF-A0A3D3ZAK9-F1
#
_entry.id   AF-A0A3D3ZAK9-F1
#
_cell.length_a   1.000
_cell.length_b   1.000
_cell.length_c   1.000
_cell.angle_alpha   90.00
_cell.angle_beta   90.00
_cell.angle_gamma   90.00
#
_symmetry.space_group_name_H-M   'P 1'
#
loop_
_entity.id
_entity.type
_entity.pdbx_description
1 polymer ?
#
loop_
_entity_poly.entity_id
_entity_poly.type
_entity_poly.pdbx_seq_one_letter_code
_entity_poly.pdbx_strand_id
1 'polypeptide(L)'
;PTTSGSGSEVTDFAILTHNKVKHPLVDKRLRPDAAILDSDLLQDLPKGLIAETGFDALSHAVEAYGAKNAGAMTDLYAREAFSSAFAALPASYAGRKDVRLKVHQAATMAGIAFTQAGLGLCHAMA
;
A
#
# COMPACT_ATOMS: atom_id res chain seq x y z
N PRO A 1 -4.77 10.08 -1.00
CA PRO A 1 -4.06 9.57 0.20
C PRO A 1 -2.93 10.55 0.56
N THR A 2 -2.54 10.65 1.85
CA THR A 2 -1.43 11.51 2.30
C THR A 2 -0.20 10.71 2.76
N THR A 3 -0.28 9.39 2.72
CA THR A 3 0.80 8.44 3.00
C THR A 3 0.95 7.45 1.85
N SER A 4 2.09 6.77 1.75
CA SER A 4 2.41 5.85 0.66
C SER A 4 2.54 4.41 1.17
N GLY A 5 1.48 3.86 1.76
CA GLY A 5 1.49 2.53 2.38
C GLY A 5 0.19 1.74 2.20
N SER A 6 -0.88 2.18 2.87
CA SER A 6 -2.10 1.38 3.06
C SER A 6 -2.80 0.94 1.77
N GLY A 7 -2.72 1.73 0.70
CA GLY A 7 -3.48 1.51 -0.54
C GLY A 7 -5.01 1.58 -0.34
N SER A 8 -5.48 2.09 0.81
CA SER A 8 -6.89 2.11 1.19
C SER A 8 -7.77 2.92 0.23
N GLU A 9 -7.18 3.79 -0.57
CA GLU A 9 -7.87 4.56 -1.60
C GLU A 9 -8.41 3.71 -2.77
N VAL A 10 -7.98 2.45 -2.90
CA VAL A 10 -8.39 1.54 -3.99
C VAL A 10 -8.90 0.18 -3.51
N THR A 11 -9.08 -0.02 -2.20
CA THR A 11 -9.41 -1.34 -1.63
C THR A 11 -10.82 -1.40 -1.04
N ASP A 12 -11.35 -2.61 -0.94
CA ASP A 12 -12.65 -2.89 -0.29
C ASP A 12 -12.53 -2.98 1.25
N PHE A 13 -11.38 -2.59 1.83
CA PHE A 13 -11.03 -2.85 3.22
C PHE A 13 -11.16 -1.61 4.11
N ALA A 14 -11.68 -1.81 5.32
CA ALA A 14 -11.56 -0.87 6.43
C ALA A 14 -11.15 -1.61 7.71
N ILE A 15 -10.12 -1.14 8.40
CA ILE A 15 -9.67 -1.73 9.67
C ILE A 15 -10.15 -0.85 10.82
N LEU A 16 -10.97 -1.41 11.71
CA LEU A 16 -11.44 -0.72 12.92
C LEU A 16 -10.91 -1.42 14.17
N THR A 17 -10.45 -0.65 15.14
CA THR A 17 -10.00 -1.20 16.43
C THR A 17 -11.12 -1.11 17.46
N HIS A 18 -11.50 -2.24 18.05
CA HIS A 18 -12.43 -2.31 19.17
C HIS A 18 -11.85 -3.21 20.27
N ASN A 19 -11.87 -2.76 21.52
CA ASN A 19 -11.30 -3.48 22.66
C ASN A 19 -9.86 -3.99 22.42
N LYS A 20 -9.00 -3.16 21.81
CA LYS A 20 -7.60 -3.45 21.45
C LYS A 20 -7.42 -4.57 20.40
N VAL A 21 -8.49 -4.99 19.74
CA VAL A 21 -8.46 -5.96 18.64
C VAL A 21 -8.75 -5.23 17.33
N LYS A 22 -7.95 -5.50 16.30
CA LYS A 22 -8.20 -5.00 14.94
C LYS A 22 -9.24 -5.89 14.26
N HIS A 23 -10.30 -5.27 13.73
CA HIS A 23 -11.36 -5.93 12.99
C HIS A 23 -11.30 -5.49 11.53
N PRO A 24 -10.94 -6.39 10.59
CA PRO A 24 -11.01 -6.11 9.17
C PRO A 24 -12.47 -6.21 8.70
N LEU A 25 -12.98 -5.13 8.11
CA LEU A 25 -14.23 -5.09 7.37
C LEU A 25 -13.92 -5.15 5.88
N VAL A 26 -14.66 -5.99 5.14
CA VAL A 26 -14.49 -6.15 3.68
C VAL A 26 -15.86 -6.04 3.02
N ASP A 27 -16.07 -4.96 2.26
CA ASP A 27 -17.30 -4.72 1.52
C ASP A 27 -17.03 -3.77 0.34
N LYS A 28 -17.56 -4.10 -0.84
CA LYS A 28 -17.38 -3.28 -2.06
C LYS A 28 -17.89 -1.85 -1.91
N ARG A 29 -18.81 -1.59 -0.99
CA ARG A 29 -19.33 -0.25 -0.68
C ARG A 29 -18.32 0.62 0.05
N LEU A 30 -17.24 0.04 0.59
CA LEU A 30 -16.17 0.78 1.25
C LEU A 30 -15.16 1.33 0.25
N ARG A 31 -15.11 0.79 -0.97
CA ARG A 31 -14.15 1.22 -1.98
C ARG A 31 -14.46 2.63 -2.46
N PRO A 32 -13.49 3.55 -2.45
CA PRO A 32 -13.68 4.88 -3.01
C PRO A 32 -14.01 4.83 -4.51
N ASP A 33 -14.90 5.71 -4.96
CA ASP A 33 -15.25 5.84 -6.38
C ASP A 33 -14.11 6.44 -7.22
N ALA A 34 -13.25 7.24 -6.59
CA ALA A 34 -12.09 7.87 -7.20
C ALA A 34 -10.95 8.03 -6.19
N ALA A 35 -9.72 7.90 -6.68
CA ALA A 35 -8.50 8.14 -5.92
C ALA A 35 -7.64 9.20 -6.62
N ILE A 36 -7.23 10.23 -5.88
CA ILE A 36 -6.31 11.27 -6.36
C ILE A 36 -4.96 11.05 -5.68
N LEU A 37 -3.93 10.86 -6.49
CA LEU A 37 -2.55 10.68 -6.05
C LEU A 37 -1.79 11.98 -6.28
N ASP A 38 -1.67 12.79 -5.24
CA ASP A 38 -1.05 14.11 -5.29
C ASP A 38 0.25 14.11 -4.46
N SER A 39 1.38 14.39 -5.14
CA SER A 39 2.69 14.42 -4.50
C SER A 39 2.89 15.63 -3.58
N ASP A 40 2.09 16.68 -3.72
CA ASP A 40 2.19 17.87 -2.87
C ASP A 40 1.78 17.55 -1.42
N LEU A 41 0.89 16.56 -1.26
CA LEU A 41 0.49 16.04 0.05
C LEU A 41 1.59 15.24 0.76
N LEU A 42 2.68 14.92 0.06
CA LEU A 42 3.77 14.10 0.57
C LEU A 42 4.96 14.92 1.04
N GLN A 43 4.98 16.25 0.82
CA GLN A 43 6.19 17.09 0.93
C GLN A 43 6.75 17.19 2.34
N ASP A 44 5.91 17.07 3.36
CA ASP A 44 6.27 17.25 4.76
C ASP A 44 6.16 15.95 5.59
N LEU A 45 6.08 14.79 4.93
CA LEU A 45 6.06 13.49 5.59
C LEU A 45 7.34 13.27 6.43
N PRO A 46 7.20 12.94 7.74
CA PRO A 46 8.33 12.58 8.58
C PRO A 46 9.07 11.34 8.07
N LYS A 47 10.39 11.29 8.24
CA LYS A 47 11.22 10.14 7.80
C LYS A 47 10.74 8.80 8.35
N GLY A 48 10.36 8.74 9.62
CA GLY A 48 9.82 7.53 10.24
C GLY A 48 8.58 7.02 9.50
N LEU A 49 7.62 7.91 9.24
CA LEU A 49 6.39 7.57 8.54
C LEU A 49 6.64 7.16 7.08
N ILE A 50 7.63 7.77 6.40
CA ILE A 50 8.05 7.35 5.05
C ILE A 50 8.54 5.90 5.08
N ALA A 51 9.38 5.53 6.05
CA ALA A 51 9.89 4.18 6.18
C ALA A 51 8.76 3.19 6.50
N GLU A 52 7.97 3.46 7.54
CA GLU A 52 6.87 2.59 7.98
C GLU A 52 5.88 2.32 6.84
N THR A 53 5.38 3.37 6.19
CA THR A 53 4.39 3.23 5.11
C THR A 53 5.00 2.64 3.84
N GLY A 54 6.27 2.94 3.53
CA GLY A 54 6.96 2.31 2.41
C GLY A 54 7.17 0.81 2.60
N PHE A 55 7.50 0.36 3.81
CA PHE A 55 7.61 -1.06 4.14
C PHE A 55 6.26 -1.78 4.17
N ASP A 56 5.19 -1.07 4.55
CA ASP A 56 3.81 -1.56 4.43
C ASP A 56 3.46 -1.84 2.96
N ALA A 57 3.72 -0.91 2.05
CA ALA A 57 3.52 -1.10 0.61
C ALA A 57 4.35 -2.27 0.03
N LEU A 58 5.60 -2.44 0.47
CA LEU A 58 6.45 -3.57 0.08
C LEU A 58 5.87 -4.91 0.58
N SER A 59 5.43 -4.95 1.84
CA SER A 59 4.81 -6.14 2.44
C SER A 59 3.51 -6.50 1.72
N HIS A 60 2.67 -5.52 1.42
CA HIS A 60 1.46 -5.69 0.61
C HIS A 60 1.77 -6.33 -0.74
N ALA A 61 2.79 -5.84 -1.45
CA ALA A 61 3.16 -6.37 -2.75
C ALA A 61 3.67 -7.82 -2.67
N VAL A 62 4.52 -8.15 -1.69
CA VAL A 62 5.03 -9.51 -1.49
C VAL A 62 3.91 -10.48 -1.13
N GLU A 63 3.06 -10.10 -0.17
CA GLU A 63 1.98 -10.98 0.27
C GLU A 63 0.91 -11.16 -0.81
N ALA A 64 0.57 -10.10 -1.57
CA ALA A 64 -0.35 -10.21 -2.70
C ALA A 64 0.17 -11.17 -3.78
N TYR A 65 1.47 -11.14 -4.08
CA TYR A 65 2.09 -12.04 -5.06
C TYR A 65 2.09 -13.50 -4.61
N GLY A 66 2.20 -13.75 -3.30
CA GLY A 66 2.15 -15.08 -2.70
C GLY A 66 0.76 -15.53 -2.26
N ALA A 67 -0.27 -14.71 -2.46
CA ALA A 67 -1.59 -14.96 -1.91
C ALA A 67 -2.32 -16.09 -2.65
N LYS A 68 -3.26 -16.74 -1.95
CA LYS A 68 -4.03 -17.88 -2.49
C LYS A 68 -4.82 -17.53 -3.76
N ASN A 69 -5.28 -16.27 -3.88
CA ASN A 69 -6.06 -15.81 -5.03
C ASN A 69 -5.24 -14.98 -6.02
N ALA A 70 -3.91 -15.06 -5.96
CA ALA A 70 -3.02 -14.41 -6.91
C ALA A 70 -3.25 -14.93 -8.35
N GLY A 71 -3.01 -14.07 -9.32
CA GLY A 71 -3.11 -14.38 -10.75
C GLY A 71 -2.46 -13.30 -11.61
N ALA A 72 -2.44 -13.50 -12.93
CA ALA A 72 -1.63 -12.68 -13.85
C ALA A 72 -1.78 -11.16 -13.69
N MET A 73 -3.01 -10.67 -13.45
CA MET A 73 -3.25 -9.23 -13.27
C MET A 73 -2.76 -8.71 -11.92
N THR A 74 -3.03 -9.42 -10.82
CA THR A 74 -2.55 -9.01 -9.49
C THR A 74 -1.03 -9.09 -9.41
N ASP A 75 -0.44 -10.10 -10.07
CA ASP A 75 0.99 -10.32 -10.12
C ASP A 75 1.72 -9.20 -10.87
N LEU A 76 1.12 -8.70 -11.96
CA LEU A 76 1.65 -7.55 -12.70
C LEU A 76 1.74 -6.32 -11.78
N TYR A 77 0.66 -6.01 -11.08
CA TYR A 77 0.64 -4.87 -10.14
C TYR A 77 1.58 -5.08 -8.95
N ALA A 78 1.58 -6.27 -8.34
CA ALA A 78 2.43 -6.58 -7.20
C ALA A 78 3.93 -6.47 -7.55
N ARG A 79 4.35 -7.00 -8.71
CA ARG A 79 5.73 -6.93 -9.17
C ARG A 79 6.19 -5.51 -9.44
N GLU A 80 5.36 -4.73 -10.13
CA GLU A 80 5.66 -3.32 -10.41
C GLU A 80 5.67 -2.49 -9.13
N ALA A 81 4.68 -2.68 -8.24
CA ALA A 81 4.63 -2.04 -6.93
C ALA A 81 5.91 -2.31 -6.13
N PHE A 82 6.30 -3.58 -6.01
CA PHE A 82 7.50 -3.95 -5.28
C PHE A 82 8.76 -3.34 -5.91
N SER A 83 8.95 -3.49 -7.23
CA SER A 83 10.14 -2.98 -7.92
C SER A 83 10.25 -1.45 -7.80
N SER A 84 9.15 -0.74 -8.04
CA SER A 84 9.12 0.72 -7.98
C SER A 84 9.32 1.26 -6.56
N ALA A 85 8.65 0.69 -5.55
CA ALA A 85 8.84 1.08 -4.15
C ALA A 85 10.27 0.76 -3.68
N PHE A 86 10.78 -0.45 -3.95
CA PHE A 86 12.11 -0.88 -3.52
C PHE A 86 13.21 0.03 -4.08
N ALA A 87 13.10 0.43 -5.35
CA ALA A 87 14.06 1.32 -5.99
C ALA A 87 13.99 2.78 -5.49
N ALA A 88 12.79 3.28 -5.14
CA ALA A 88 12.57 4.70 -4.83
C ALA A 88 12.58 5.02 -3.32
N LEU A 89 12.18 4.08 -2.47
CA LEU A 89 12.00 4.28 -1.03
C LEU A 89 13.26 4.77 -0.32
N PRO A 90 14.48 4.22 -0.55
CA PRO A 90 15.69 4.72 0.11
C PRO A 90 15.96 6.20 -0.18
N ALA A 91 15.74 6.63 -1.42
CA ALA A 91 15.91 8.03 -1.80
C ALA A 91 14.82 8.94 -1.23
N SER A 92 13.56 8.47 -1.21
CA SER A 92 12.46 9.18 -0.55
C SER A 92 12.75 9.42 0.94
N TYR A 93 13.22 8.37 1.63
CA TYR A 93 13.63 8.42 3.04
C TYR A 93 14.84 9.36 3.27
N ALA A 94 15.80 9.37 2.34
CA ALA A 94 16.93 10.30 2.38
C ALA A 94 16.54 11.77 2.19
N GLY A 95 15.30 12.05 1.75
CA GLY A 95 14.74 13.40 1.60
C GLY A 95 14.55 13.83 0.16
N ARG A 96 14.77 12.95 -0.82
CA ARG A 96 14.56 13.25 -2.24
C ARG A 96 13.06 13.26 -2.55
N LYS A 97 12.50 14.46 -2.78
CA LYS A 97 11.06 14.69 -2.90
C LYS A 97 10.47 14.26 -4.26
N ASP A 98 11.22 14.38 -5.34
CA ASP A 98 10.81 14.02 -6.70
C ASP A 98 10.47 12.53 -6.88
N VAL A 99 10.99 11.65 -6.02
CA VAL A 99 10.66 10.22 -6.06
C VAL A 99 9.48 9.82 -5.21
N ARG A 100 8.90 10.73 -4.42
CA ARG A 100 7.79 10.40 -3.51
C ARG A 100 6.55 9.95 -4.27
N LEU A 101 6.26 10.56 -5.42
CA LEU A 101 5.14 10.14 -6.27
C LEU A 101 5.29 8.69 -6.74
N LYS A 102 6.52 8.25 -7.05
CA LYS A 102 6.77 6.87 -7.48
C LYS A 102 6.47 5.86 -6.38
N VAL A 103 6.87 6.14 -5.13
CA VAL A 103 6.50 5.30 -3.97
C VAL A 103 4.98 5.34 -3.73
N HIS A 104 4.36 6.51 -3.92
CA HIS A 104 2.92 6.69 -3.74
C HIS A 104 2.09 5.87 -4.73
N GLN A 105 2.46 5.91 -6.01
CA GLN A 105 1.86 5.07 -7.05
C GLN A 105 2.10 3.57 -6.78
N ALA A 106 3.29 3.20 -6.29
CA ALA A 106 3.58 1.83 -5.92
C ALA A 106 2.68 1.31 -4.79
N ALA A 107 2.41 2.13 -3.77
CA ALA A 107 1.47 1.78 -2.71
C ALA A 107 0.04 1.55 -3.24
N THR A 108 -0.43 2.41 -4.14
CA THR A 108 -1.73 2.22 -4.80
C THR A 108 -1.75 0.96 -5.66
N MET A 109 -0.69 0.66 -6.42
CA MET A 109 -0.60 -0.58 -7.20
C MET A 109 -0.61 -1.82 -6.29
N ALA A 110 0.07 -1.77 -5.14
CA ALA A 110 -0.03 -2.83 -4.14
C ALA A 110 -1.48 -2.99 -3.64
N GLY A 111 -2.18 -1.89 -3.39
CA GLY A 111 -3.62 -1.86 -3.09
C GLY A 111 -4.49 -2.58 -4.12
N ILE A 112 -4.30 -2.26 -5.40
CA ILE A 112 -5.01 -2.92 -6.52
C ILE A 112 -4.71 -4.43 -6.54
N ALA A 113 -3.47 -4.82 -6.23
CA ALA A 113 -3.10 -6.24 -6.17
C ALA A 113 -3.76 -6.96 -4.99
N PHE A 114 -3.57 -6.48 -3.77
CA PHE A 114 -4.00 -7.20 -2.58
C PHE A 114 -5.51 -7.17 -2.37
N THR A 115 -6.23 -6.15 -2.86
CA THR A 115 -7.69 -6.13 -2.72
C THR A 115 -8.35 -7.30 -3.44
N GLN A 116 -7.69 -7.85 -4.46
CA GLN A 116 -8.16 -9.00 -5.23
C GLN A 116 -7.47 -10.30 -4.81
N ALA A 117 -6.15 -10.27 -4.61
CA ALA A 117 -5.35 -11.47 -4.29
C ALA A 117 -5.51 -11.90 -2.83
N GLY A 118 -5.74 -10.94 -1.93
CA GLY A 118 -5.65 -11.09 -0.48
C GLY A 118 -4.26 -10.75 0.07
N LEU A 119 -4.15 -10.81 1.39
CA LEU A 119 -2.91 -10.68 2.15
C LEU A 119 -2.64 -11.96 2.95
N GLY A 120 -1.46 -12.04 3.57
CA GLY A 120 -0.97 -13.24 4.24
C GLY A 120 -0.80 -13.09 5.75
N LEU A 121 0.08 -13.93 6.30
CA LEU A 121 0.30 -14.06 7.74
C LEU A 121 0.98 -12.83 8.34
N CYS A 122 1.78 -12.09 7.57
CA CYS A 122 2.45 -10.89 8.06
C CYS A 122 1.43 -9.86 8.53
N HIS A 123 0.41 -9.56 7.71
CA HIS A 123 -0.66 -8.63 8.11
C HIS A 123 -1.57 -9.20 9.20
N ALA A 124 -1.76 -10.52 9.25
CA ALA A 124 -2.58 -11.13 10.31
C ALA A 124 -1.95 -11.00 11.72
N MET A 125 -0.61 -10.93 11.80
CA MET A 125 0.13 -10.80 13.06
C MET A 125 0.39 -9.36 13.50
N ALA A 126 0.22 -8.38 12.60
CA ALA A 126 0.63 -6.99 12.77
C ALA A 126 -0.37 -6.09 13.52
#